data_AF-A0A838GAZ5-F1
#
_entry.id   AF-A0A838GAZ5-F1
#
_cell.length_a   1.000
_cell.length_b   1.000
_cell.length_c   1.000
_cell.angle_alpha   90.00
_cell.angle_beta   90.00
_cell.angle_gamma   90.00
#
_symmetry.space_group_name_H-M   'P 1'
#
loop_
_entity.id
_entity.type
_entity.pdbx_description
1 polymer ?
#
loop_
_entity_poly.entity_id
_entity_poly.type
_entity_poly.pdbx_seq_one_letter_code
_entity_poly.pdbx_strand_id
1 'polypeptide(L)'
;ERAEASWRSSQAGRRLLELSDDDLGRASRDFRGRAERTVRDWQRDVFDLVREEGADKRSTARFLAFGVNGLSVALMVVVFAHTAGVTGTEAGIAGGSAVVGQKLLEAVFGDQAVRRLAARARKDLRARVVELLHQERARYNVIMDGLAIGAESAEELRRMARRVDDIRFADSSPPGSRA
;
A
#
# COMPACT_ATOMS: atom_id res chain seq x y z
N GLU A 1 -12.45 2.35 -3.48
CA GLU A 1 -13.71 1.59 -3.52
C GLU A 1 -14.21 1.10 -2.16
N ARG A 2 -13.61 0.11 -1.47
CA ARG A 2 -14.19 -0.38 -0.18
C ARG A 2 -14.23 0.66 0.95
N ALA A 3 -13.24 1.53 1.06
CA ALA A 3 -13.20 2.56 2.11
C ALA A 3 -14.31 3.61 1.94
N GLU A 4 -14.45 4.17 0.75
CA GLU A 4 -15.53 5.09 0.41
C GLU A 4 -16.92 4.42 0.54
N ALA A 5 -17.08 3.18 0.06
CA ALA A 5 -18.33 2.44 0.23
C ALA A 5 -18.68 2.24 1.72
N SER A 6 -17.68 2.00 2.57
CA SER A 6 -17.86 1.92 4.02
C SER A 6 -18.23 3.26 4.65
N TRP A 7 -17.79 4.40 4.11
CA TRP A 7 -18.19 5.72 4.60
C TRP A 7 -19.61 6.06 4.14
N ARG A 8 -19.93 5.77 2.87
CA ARG A 8 -21.27 5.96 2.29
C ARG A 8 -22.35 5.14 2.97
N SER A 9 -22.04 4.00 3.58
CA SER A 9 -23.02 3.16 4.29
C SER A 9 -23.58 3.81 5.56
N SER A 10 -22.92 4.84 6.11
CA SER A 10 -23.37 5.58 7.28
C SER A 10 -23.77 7.02 6.95
N GLN A 11 -24.75 7.56 7.66
CA GLN A 11 -25.16 8.96 7.47
C GLN A 11 -24.03 9.93 7.84
N ALA A 12 -23.27 9.64 8.90
CA ALA A 12 -22.10 10.42 9.31
C ALA A 12 -21.00 10.40 8.23
N GLY A 13 -20.67 9.22 7.68
CA GLY A 13 -19.66 9.11 6.63
C GLY A 13 -20.06 9.80 5.33
N ARG A 14 -21.35 9.84 4.96
CA ARG A 14 -21.83 10.67 3.83
C ARG A 14 -21.60 12.16 4.06
N ARG A 15 -21.92 12.67 5.26
CA ARG A 15 -21.64 14.07 5.65
C ARG A 15 -20.14 14.39 5.60
N LEU A 16 -19.28 13.47 6.03
CA LEU A 16 -17.83 13.65 5.95
C LEU A 16 -17.31 13.74 4.52
N LEU A 17 -17.89 12.98 3.59
CA LEU A 17 -17.54 13.07 2.17
C LEU A 17 -18.00 14.39 1.55
N GLU A 18 -19.11 14.98 2.01
CA GLU A 18 -19.58 16.31 1.58
C GLU A 18 -18.68 17.46 2.06
N LEU A 19 -17.93 17.27 3.15
CA LEU A 19 -17.00 18.27 3.70
C LEU A 19 -15.67 18.35 2.93
N SER A 20 -15.43 17.41 2.00
CA SER A 20 -14.22 17.36 1.18
C SER A 20 -14.52 17.88 -0.22
N ASP A 21 -13.77 18.89 -0.66
CA ASP A 21 -13.76 19.33 -2.06
C ASP A 21 -13.16 18.28 -3.02
N ASP A 22 -12.45 17.30 -2.45
CA ASP A 22 -11.74 16.25 -3.16
C ASP A 22 -12.60 14.98 -3.29
N ASP A 23 -12.68 14.42 -4.50
CA ASP A 23 -13.29 13.11 -4.75
C ASP A 23 -12.39 11.99 -4.19
N LEU A 24 -12.66 11.59 -2.95
CA LEU A 24 -11.95 10.51 -2.26
C LEU A 24 -12.27 9.12 -2.81
N GLY A 25 -13.33 8.98 -3.61
CA GLY A 25 -13.68 7.72 -4.26
C GLY A 25 -12.69 7.31 -5.34
N ARG A 26 -11.93 8.29 -5.85
CA ARG A 26 -10.88 8.11 -6.84
C ARG A 26 -9.50 8.34 -6.25
N ALA A 27 -8.52 7.70 -6.87
CA ALA A 27 -7.12 8.03 -6.61
C ALA A 27 -6.88 9.53 -6.88
N SER A 28 -6.00 10.14 -6.10
CA SER A 28 -5.60 11.54 -6.29
C SER A 28 -5.09 11.78 -7.71
N ARG A 29 -5.21 13.03 -8.18
CA ARG A 29 -4.81 13.40 -9.56
C ARG A 29 -3.34 13.10 -9.84
N ASP A 30 -2.49 13.23 -8.82
CA ASP A 30 -1.04 13.02 -8.93
C ASP A 30 -0.61 11.56 -8.68
N PHE A 31 -1.53 10.69 -8.24
CA PHE A 31 -1.25 9.28 -7.94
C PHE A 31 -0.56 8.57 -9.10
N ARG A 32 -1.06 8.74 -10.33
CA ARG A 32 -0.44 8.14 -11.53
C ARG A 32 1.02 8.56 -11.67
N GLY A 33 1.30 9.86 -11.53
CA GLY A 33 2.67 10.38 -11.62
C GLY A 33 3.58 9.85 -10.50
N ARG A 34 3.06 9.74 -9.27
CA ARG A 34 3.80 9.12 -8.16
C ARG A 34 4.05 7.64 -8.39
N ALA A 35 3.07 6.89 -8.87
CA ALA A 35 3.21 5.46 -9.19
C ALA A 35 4.28 5.22 -10.25
N GLU A 36 4.28 6.01 -11.34
CA GLU A 36 5.30 5.92 -12.38
C GLU A 36 6.70 6.21 -11.86
N ARG A 37 6.88 7.25 -11.03
CA ARG A 37 8.18 7.56 -10.41
C ARG A 37 8.64 6.42 -9.51
N THR A 38 7.75 5.93 -8.65
CA THR A 38 8.02 4.78 -7.78
C THR A 38 8.51 3.55 -8.55
N VAL A 39 7.90 3.25 -9.69
CA VAL A 39 8.33 2.12 -10.54
C VAL A 39 9.70 2.38 -11.17
N ARG A 40 9.96 3.60 -11.68
CA ARG A 40 11.28 3.95 -12.25
C ARG A 40 12.39 3.90 -11.21
N ASP A 41 12.14 4.39 -10.01
CA ASP A 41 13.09 4.35 -8.91
C ASP A 41 13.38 2.91 -8.49
N TRP A 42 12.34 2.08 -8.38
CA TRP A 42 12.51 0.65 -8.12
C TRP A 42 13.33 -0.04 -9.23
N GLN A 43 13.06 0.27 -10.50
CA GLN A 43 13.82 -0.30 -11.61
C GLN A 43 15.30 0.07 -11.51
N ARG A 44 15.61 1.34 -11.20
CA ARG A 44 16.98 1.81 -10.97
C ARG A 44 17.66 1.04 -9.84
N ASP A 45 16.99 0.86 -8.72
CA ASP A 45 17.53 0.12 -7.58
C ASP A 45 17.79 -1.36 -7.92
N VAL A 46 16.97 -1.96 -8.79
CA VAL A 46 17.22 -3.32 -9.30
C VAL A 46 18.47 -3.36 -10.20
N PHE A 47 18.69 -2.36 -11.05
CA PHE A 47 19.93 -2.27 -11.84
C PHE A 47 21.16 -2.17 -10.94
N ASP A 48 21.09 -1.33 -9.91
CA ASP A 48 22.18 -1.16 -8.95
C ASP A 48 22.44 -2.44 -8.15
N LEU A 49 21.38 -3.13 -7.72
CA LEU A 49 21.47 -4.41 -7.02
C LEU A 49 22.15 -5.50 -7.87
N VAL A 50 21.82 -5.60 -9.17
CA VAL A 50 22.45 -6.56 -10.09
C VAL A 50 23.89 -6.16 -10.40
N ARG A 51 24.18 -4.87 -10.49
CA ARG A 51 25.53 -4.36 -10.71
C ARG A 51 26.46 -4.66 -9.54
N GLU A 52 25.95 -4.52 -8.31
CA GLU A 52 26.64 -4.85 -7.06
C GLU A 52 26.94 -6.36 -6.99
N GLU A 53 25.93 -7.22 -7.12
CA GLU A 53 26.15 -8.69 -7.08
C GLU A 53 27.03 -9.17 -8.24
N GLY A 54 26.93 -8.52 -9.40
CA GLY A 54 27.71 -8.85 -10.59
C GLY A 54 29.16 -8.40 -10.56
N ALA A 55 29.61 -7.63 -9.58
CA ALA A 55 30.97 -7.08 -9.54
C ALA A 55 32.06 -8.15 -9.66
N ASP A 56 31.91 -9.27 -8.94
CA ASP A 56 32.86 -10.39 -8.96
C ASP A 56 32.63 -11.36 -10.13
N LYS A 57 31.51 -11.23 -10.85
CA LYS A 57 31.11 -12.13 -11.94
C LYS A 57 31.34 -11.55 -13.33
N ARG A 58 31.91 -10.34 -13.44
CA ARG A 58 32.09 -9.62 -14.72
C ARG A 58 32.93 -10.35 -15.77
N SER A 59 33.75 -11.32 -15.35
CA SER A 59 34.58 -12.15 -16.23
C SER A 59 33.86 -13.38 -16.80
N THR A 60 32.65 -13.71 -16.32
CA THR A 60 31.92 -14.87 -16.87
C THR A 60 31.34 -14.56 -18.25
N ALA A 61 31.48 -15.52 -19.18
CA ALA A 61 30.99 -15.38 -20.56
C ALA A 61 29.50 -14.98 -20.65
N ARG A 62 28.66 -15.48 -19.72
CA ARG A 62 27.23 -15.12 -19.64
C ARG A 62 27.01 -13.68 -19.19
N PHE A 63 27.80 -13.19 -18.24
CA PHE A 63 27.73 -11.79 -17.82
C PHE A 63 28.14 -10.85 -18.96
N LEU A 64 29.17 -11.20 -19.73
CA LEU A 64 29.60 -10.44 -20.91
C LEU A 64 28.53 -10.41 -22.02
N ALA A 65 27.79 -11.51 -22.20
CA ALA A 65 26.76 -11.61 -23.23
C ALA A 65 25.50 -10.78 -22.94
N PHE A 66 25.01 -10.79 -21.69
CA PHE A 66 23.75 -10.13 -21.31
C PHE A 66 23.94 -8.78 -20.62
N GLY A 67 25.10 -8.57 -19.99
CA GLY A 67 25.39 -7.40 -19.18
C GLY A 67 24.43 -7.20 -18.01
N VAL A 68 24.60 -6.08 -17.31
CA VAL A 68 23.71 -5.67 -16.21
C VAL A 68 22.27 -5.47 -16.71
N ASN A 69 22.10 -4.99 -17.94
CA ASN A 69 20.76 -4.68 -18.48
C ASN A 69 19.89 -5.93 -18.63
N GLY A 70 20.40 -6.96 -19.31
CA GLY A 70 19.65 -8.20 -19.52
C GLY A 70 19.37 -8.94 -18.21
N LEU A 71 20.37 -8.97 -17.31
CA LEU A 71 20.22 -9.61 -16.00
C LEU A 71 19.24 -8.87 -15.10
N SER A 72 19.18 -7.54 -15.15
CA SER A 72 18.21 -6.75 -14.38
C SER A 72 16.78 -6.98 -14.85
N VAL A 73 16.55 -7.00 -16.17
CA VAL A 73 15.24 -7.32 -16.73
C VAL A 73 14.82 -8.74 -16.35
N ALA A 74 15.71 -9.72 -16.44
CA ALA A 74 15.43 -11.08 -16.01
C ALA A 74 15.04 -11.13 -14.52
N LEU A 75 15.74 -10.38 -13.65
CA LEU A 75 15.42 -10.32 -12.22
C LEU A 75 14.05 -9.68 -11.97
N MET A 76 13.70 -8.61 -12.68
CA MET A 76 12.37 -7.98 -12.60
C MET A 76 11.27 -8.99 -12.97
N VAL A 77 11.44 -9.75 -14.05
CA VAL A 77 10.49 -10.80 -14.46
C VAL A 77 10.34 -11.87 -13.38
N VAL A 78 11.44 -12.31 -12.77
CA VAL A 78 11.42 -13.28 -11.67
C VAL A 78 10.65 -12.74 -10.45
N VAL A 79 10.83 -11.47 -10.09
CA VAL A 79 10.09 -10.82 -8.99
C VAL A 79 8.58 -10.88 -9.25
N PHE A 80 8.13 -10.58 -10.47
CA PHE A 80 6.71 -10.63 -10.82
C PHE A 80 6.15 -12.04 -10.91
N ALA A 81 6.91 -13.00 -11.45
CA ALA A 81 6.50 -14.40 -11.54
C ALA A 81 6.20 -15.00 -10.15
N HIS A 82 6.96 -14.62 -9.12
CA HIS A 82 6.70 -15.03 -7.72
C HIS A 82 5.43 -14.41 -7.11
N THR A 83 4.79 -13.45 -7.78
CA THR A 83 3.57 -12.76 -7.29
C THR A 83 2.30 -13.33 -7.91
N ALA A 84 2.39 -13.98 -9.09
CA ALA A 84 1.27 -14.52 -9.84
C ALA A 84 0.91 -15.98 -9.48
N GLY A 85 1.46 -16.55 -8.39
CA GLY A 85 1.10 -17.89 -7.95
C GLY A 85 1.68 -19.04 -8.77
N VAL A 86 2.84 -18.85 -9.43
CA VAL A 86 3.54 -19.90 -10.20
C VAL A 86 4.26 -20.93 -9.29
N THR A 87 3.70 -21.19 -8.10
CA THR A 87 4.25 -22.16 -7.14
C THR A 87 3.61 -23.55 -7.24
N GLY A 88 2.56 -23.74 -8.04
CA GLY A 88 1.86 -25.02 -8.19
C GLY A 88 1.75 -25.46 -9.65
N THR A 89 2.16 -26.70 -9.92
CA THR A 89 1.89 -27.69 -11.01
C THR A 89 1.29 -27.31 -12.39
N GLU A 90 0.78 -26.11 -12.64
CA GLU A 90 0.24 -25.65 -13.93
C GLU A 90 1.18 -24.64 -14.65
N ALA A 91 2.49 -24.76 -14.46
CA ALA A 91 3.49 -23.87 -15.04
C ALA A 91 3.81 -24.16 -16.53
N GLY A 92 2.86 -24.70 -17.30
CA GLY A 92 3.15 -25.26 -18.63
C GLY A 92 3.38 -24.23 -19.74
N ILE A 93 2.68 -23.08 -19.72
CA ILE A 93 2.64 -22.21 -20.91
C ILE A 93 2.83 -20.71 -20.59
N ALA A 94 2.33 -20.21 -19.45
CA ALA A 94 2.55 -18.81 -19.03
C ALA A 94 3.85 -18.59 -18.23
N GLY A 95 4.50 -19.66 -17.74
CA GLY A 95 5.70 -19.61 -16.88
C GLY A 95 7.05 -19.77 -17.60
N GLY A 96 7.06 -20.06 -18.91
CA GLY A 96 8.28 -20.44 -19.64
C GLY A 96 9.37 -19.35 -19.65
N SER A 97 8.99 -18.08 -19.81
CA SER A 97 9.93 -16.96 -19.81
C SER A 97 10.50 -16.65 -18.42
N ALA A 98 9.71 -16.84 -17.36
CA ALA A 98 10.18 -16.69 -15.98
C ALA A 98 11.18 -17.79 -15.60
N VAL A 99 10.94 -19.03 -16.02
CA VAL A 99 11.86 -20.15 -15.82
C VAL A 99 13.18 -19.90 -16.56
N VAL A 100 13.13 -19.39 -17.81
CA VAL A 100 14.33 -19.03 -18.57
C VAL A 100 15.11 -17.89 -17.90
N GLY A 101 14.43 -16.83 -17.47
CA GLY A 101 15.06 -15.72 -16.74
C GLY A 101 15.70 -16.16 -15.43
N GLN A 102 15.03 -17.03 -14.68
CA GLN A 102 15.57 -17.61 -13.45
C GLN A 102 16.80 -18.47 -13.72
N LYS A 103 16.76 -19.37 -14.71
CA LYS A 103 17.91 -20.22 -15.08
C LYS A 103 19.11 -19.42 -15.58
N LEU A 104 18.85 -18.34 -16.32
CA LEU A 104 19.90 -17.40 -16.73
C LEU A 104 20.59 -16.76 -15.52
N LEU A 105 19.81 -16.24 -14.58
CA LEU A 105 20.33 -15.63 -13.36
C LEU A 105 21.08 -16.65 -12.49
N GLU A 106 20.54 -17.86 -12.34
CA GLU A 106 21.18 -18.96 -11.60
C GLU A 106 22.54 -19.31 -12.20
N ALA A 107 22.66 -19.29 -13.52
CA ALA A 107 23.90 -19.61 -14.22
C ALA A 107 25.00 -18.53 -14.09
N VAL A 108 24.67 -17.33 -13.62
CA VAL A 108 25.62 -16.21 -13.41
C VAL A 108 25.88 -16.00 -11.92
N PHE A 109 24.82 -15.89 -11.14
CA PHE A 109 24.88 -15.53 -9.72
C PHE A 109 24.84 -16.76 -8.79
N GLY A 110 24.19 -17.84 -9.21
CA GLY A 110 23.89 -19.02 -8.39
C GLY A 110 22.52 -18.91 -7.70
N ASP A 111 21.84 -20.04 -7.49
CA ASP A 111 20.46 -20.10 -6.96
C ASP A 111 20.26 -19.29 -5.68
N GLN A 112 21.15 -19.42 -4.70
CA GLN A 112 21.05 -18.70 -3.43
C GLN A 112 21.14 -17.17 -3.62
N ALA A 113 22.03 -16.71 -4.50
CA ALA A 113 22.14 -15.28 -4.81
C ALA A 113 20.86 -14.77 -5.49
N VAL A 114 20.35 -15.50 -6.48
CA VAL A 114 19.09 -15.14 -7.17
C VAL A 114 17.92 -15.05 -6.18
N ARG A 115 17.77 -16.01 -5.26
CA ARG A 115 16.74 -15.98 -4.23
C ARG A 115 16.85 -14.73 -3.35
N ARG A 116 18.05 -14.38 -2.90
CA ARG A 116 18.29 -13.17 -2.09
C ARG A 116 17.97 -11.90 -2.87
N LEU A 117 18.46 -11.78 -4.10
CA LEU A 117 18.22 -10.63 -4.97
C LEU A 117 16.73 -10.43 -5.23
N ALA A 118 16.02 -11.49 -5.61
CA ALA A 118 14.59 -11.45 -5.87
C ALA A 118 13.80 -11.08 -4.61
N ALA A 119 14.16 -11.63 -3.45
CA ALA A 119 13.53 -11.29 -2.19
C ALA A 119 13.73 -9.81 -1.81
N ARG A 120 14.95 -9.28 -2.01
CA ARG A 120 15.29 -7.87 -1.72
C ARG A 120 14.54 -6.93 -2.66
N ALA A 121 14.60 -7.16 -3.97
CA ALA A 121 13.87 -6.36 -4.96
C ALA A 121 12.35 -6.39 -4.72
N ARG A 122 11.78 -7.55 -4.36
CA ARG A 122 10.36 -7.68 -4.04
C ARG A 122 9.98 -6.97 -2.74
N LYS A 123 10.83 -7.03 -1.71
CA LYS A 123 10.62 -6.32 -0.44
C LYS A 123 10.57 -4.81 -0.68
N ASP A 124 11.51 -4.29 -1.48
CA ASP A 124 11.57 -2.88 -1.81
C ASP A 124 10.32 -2.42 -2.59
N LEU A 125 9.95 -3.13 -3.66
CA LEU A 125 8.73 -2.81 -4.43
C LEU A 125 7.48 -2.76 -3.53
N ARG A 126 7.31 -3.74 -2.64
CA ARG A 126 6.18 -3.77 -1.70
C ARG A 126 6.20 -2.60 -0.75
N ALA A 127 7.36 -2.25 -0.18
CA ALA A 127 7.46 -1.12 0.75
C ALA A 127 7.03 0.19 0.05
N ARG A 128 7.48 0.40 -1.19
CA ARG A 128 7.12 1.57 -1.98
C ARG A 128 5.63 1.62 -2.36
N VAL A 129 5.04 0.48 -2.72
CA VAL A 129 3.59 0.38 -3.00
C VAL A 129 2.77 0.65 -1.74
N VAL A 130 3.17 0.10 -0.59
CA VAL A 130 2.52 0.33 0.69
C VAL A 130 2.56 1.81 1.07
N GLU A 131 3.72 2.45 0.90
CA GLU A 131 3.87 3.89 1.14
C GLU A 131 2.98 4.73 0.20
N LEU A 132 2.94 4.39 -1.09
CA LEU A 132 2.08 5.07 -2.07
C LEU A 132 0.59 4.98 -1.67
N LEU A 133 0.15 3.81 -1.18
CA LEU A 133 -1.22 3.60 -0.70
C LEU A 133 -1.48 4.27 0.66
N HIS A 134 -0.48 4.36 1.54
CA HIS A 134 -0.59 5.11 2.78
C HIS A 134 -0.86 6.59 2.56
N GLN A 135 -0.22 7.18 1.54
CA GLN A 135 -0.46 8.57 1.15
C GLN A 135 -1.90 8.79 0.66
N GLU A 136 -2.46 7.85 -0.11
CA GLU A 136 -3.89 7.92 -0.48
C GLU A 136 -4.81 7.76 0.73
N ARG A 137 -4.47 6.86 1.67
CA ARG A 137 -5.23 6.69 2.91
C ARG A 137 -5.19 7.94 3.78
N ALA A 138 -4.05 8.62 3.85
CA ALA A 138 -3.87 9.82 4.68
C ALA A 138 -4.87 10.94 4.32
N ARG A 139 -5.31 11.02 3.06
CA ARG A 139 -6.35 11.97 2.61
C ARG A 139 -7.67 11.80 3.37
N TYR A 140 -8.03 10.56 3.74
CA TYR A 140 -9.21 10.30 4.56
C TYR A 140 -9.02 10.76 6.01
N ASN A 141 -7.81 10.66 6.54
CA ASN A 141 -7.51 11.08 7.91
C ASN A 141 -7.52 12.61 8.06
N VAL A 142 -7.09 13.36 7.04
CA VAL A 142 -7.12 14.84 7.05
C VAL A 142 -8.54 15.36 7.29
N ILE A 143 -9.56 14.71 6.74
CA ILE A 143 -10.97 15.07 7.01
C ILE A 143 -11.30 14.86 8.48
N MET A 144 -10.88 13.73 9.06
CA MET A 144 -11.12 13.42 10.47
C MET A 144 -10.40 14.41 11.40
N ASP A 145 -9.16 14.76 11.08
CA ASP A 145 -8.36 15.71 11.85
C ASP A 145 -9.00 17.12 11.83
N GLY A 146 -9.58 17.52 10.70
CA GLY A 146 -10.29 18.79 10.55
C GLY A 146 -11.54 18.95 11.42
N LEU A 147 -12.12 17.85 11.91
CA LEU A 147 -13.29 17.89 12.81
C LEU A 147 -12.91 18.19 14.27
N ALA A 148 -11.61 18.17 14.60
CA ALA A 148 -11.10 18.34 15.97
C ALA A 148 -11.82 17.46 17.02
N ILE A 149 -12.28 16.26 16.62
CA ILE A 149 -12.94 15.31 17.53
C ILE A 149 -11.86 14.64 18.37
N GLY A 150 -11.62 15.21 19.55
CA GLY A 150 -10.69 14.68 20.55
C GLY A 150 -11.37 13.70 21.51
N ALA A 151 -10.57 13.07 22.37
CA ALA A 151 -11.08 12.21 23.44
C ALA A 151 -12.08 12.94 24.36
N GLU A 152 -11.91 14.26 24.52
CA GLU A 152 -12.81 15.11 25.30
C GLU A 152 -14.19 15.29 24.65
N SER A 153 -14.30 15.24 23.32
CA SER A 153 -15.57 15.42 22.61
C SER A 153 -16.58 14.32 22.96
N ALA A 154 -16.11 13.09 23.17
CA ALA A 154 -16.96 11.99 23.63
C ALA A 154 -17.47 12.21 25.06
N GLU A 155 -16.62 12.74 25.94
CA GLU A 155 -17.01 13.03 27.32
C GLU A 155 -17.95 14.23 27.40
N GLU A 156 -17.72 15.25 26.57
CA GLU A 156 -18.60 16.40 26.44
C GLU A 156 -20.00 16.03 25.96
N LEU A 157 -20.11 15.16 24.95
CA LEU A 157 -21.39 14.62 24.50
C LEU A 157 -22.12 13.87 25.62
N ARG A 158 -21.42 13.02 26.39
CA ARG A 158 -22.01 12.33 27.55
C ARG A 158 -22.45 13.30 28.65
N ARG A 159 -21.71 14.39 28.87
CA ARG A 159 -22.12 15.43 29.82
C ARG A 159 -23.38 16.17 29.34
N MET A 160 -23.43 16.54 28.06
CA MET A 160 -24.61 17.21 27.50
C MET A 160 -25.85 16.32 27.51
N ALA A 161 -25.71 15.04 27.16
CA ALA A 161 -26.80 14.07 27.21
C ALA A 161 -27.38 13.93 28.63
N ARG A 162 -26.52 13.76 29.64
CA ARG A 162 -26.93 13.72 31.06
C ARG A 162 -27.71 14.98 31.45
N ARG A 163 -27.21 16.15 31.05
CA ARG A 163 -27.89 17.43 31.33
C ARG A 163 -29.28 17.52 30.72
N VAL A 164 -29.48 17.00 29.49
CA VAL A 164 -30.80 16.96 28.85
C VAL A 164 -31.73 16.02 29.60
N ASP A 165 -31.25 14.84 30.01
CA ASP A 165 -32.04 13.90 30.81
C ASP A 165 -32.43 14.49 32.17
N ASP A 166 -31.52 15.20 32.83
CA ASP A 166 -31.79 15.88 34.11
C ASP A 166 -32.87 16.95 33.96
N ILE A 167 -32.80 17.78 32.91
CA ILE A 167 -33.83 18.80 32.60
C ILE A 167 -35.17 18.13 32.32
N ARG A 168 -35.18 17.07 31.50
CA ARG A 168 -36.39 16.31 31.18
C ARG A 168 -37.03 15.71 32.44
N PHE A 169 -36.22 15.16 33.35
CA PHE A 169 -36.69 14.59 34.62
C PHE A 169 -37.25 15.67 35.57
N ALA A 170 -36.62 16.84 35.60
CA ALA A 170 -37.11 17.98 36.37
C ALA A 170 -38.48 18.47 35.86
N ASP A 171 -38.66 18.56 34.54
CA ASP A 171 -39.92 18.97 33.92
C ASP A 171 -41.05 17.93 34.03
N SER A 172 -40.70 16.64 34.17
CA SER A 172 -41.67 15.55 34.34
C SER A 172 -41.98 15.19 35.79
N SER A 173 -41.31 15.84 36.75
CA SER A 173 -41.64 15.75 38.18
C SER A 173 -42.73 16.78 38.53
N PRO A 174 -43.94 16.38 38.98
CA PRO A 174 -45.02 17.32 39.24
C PRO A 174 -44.71 18.24 40.45
N PRO A 175 -45.24 19.47 40.49
CA PRO A 175 -45.03 20.35 41.64
C PRO A 175 -45.82 19.83 42.84
N GLY A 176 -45.15 19.13 43.77
CA GLY A 176 -45.72 18.84 45.08
C GLY A 176 -45.26 17.55 45.75
N SER A 177 -44.08 17.57 46.39
CA SER A 177 -43.86 16.80 47.62
C SER A 177 -42.80 17.47 48.52
N ARG A 178 -43.16 18.59 49.14
CA ARG A 178 -42.56 18.98 50.42
C ARG A 178 -43.71 18.99 51.43
N ALA A 179 -43.68 18.00 52.32
CA ALA A 179 -44.44 18.01 53.56
C ALA A 179 -43.93 19.12 54.48
#